data_AF-A0A517PRA9-F1
#
_entry.id   AF-A0A517PRA9-F1
#
_cell.length_a   1.000
_cell.length_b   1.000
_cell.length_c   1.000
_cell.angle_alpha   90.00
_cell.angle_beta   90.00
_cell.angle_gamma   90.00
#
_symmetry.space_group_name_H-M   'P 1'
#
loop_
_entity.id
_entity.type
_entity.pdbx_description
1 polymer ?
#
loop_
_entity_poly.entity_id
_entity_poly.type
_entity_poly.pdbx_seq_one_letter_code
_entity_poly.pdbx_strand_id
1 'polypeptide(L)'
;MTEELTAYHEVGHVLMAVYVGARVYSVTIDPDWDDGPERYGDAEIAWPQGVFDDKTLCEKAILVALAGPVAEMIHTGDPFHPALVAEWSGDWQQAWEAASALVPQRQARMQYLEQKTLSLYQLYRQDNYWAAIGELVDQLLAHETLEEEMIYDTISSWISINGQ
;
A
#
# COMPACT_ATOMS: atom_id res chain seq x y z
N MET A 1 8.28 15.31 0.47
CA MET A 1 6.88 14.96 0.14
C MET A 1 5.96 15.88 0.97
N THR A 2 4.75 16.23 0.50
CA THR A 2 3.77 16.93 1.35
C THR A 2 3.06 15.93 2.26
N GLU A 3 2.55 16.37 3.41
CA GLU A 3 1.75 15.51 4.32
C GLU A 3 0.57 14.86 3.59
N GLU A 4 -0.12 15.59 2.72
CA GLU A 4 -1.20 15.05 1.88
C GLU A 4 -0.72 13.90 0.99
N LEU A 5 0.41 14.09 0.29
CA LEU A 5 0.93 13.07 -0.62
C LEU A 5 1.42 11.83 0.15
N THR A 6 2.05 12.03 1.31
CA THR A 6 2.40 10.96 2.25
C THR A 6 1.14 10.24 2.74
N ALA A 7 0.07 10.94 3.10
CA ALA A 7 -1.17 10.31 3.54
C ALA A 7 -1.77 9.41 2.45
N TYR A 8 -1.82 9.87 1.19
CA TYR A 8 -2.24 9.01 0.08
C TYR A 8 -1.36 7.77 -0.10
N HIS A 9 -0.04 7.93 0.06
CA HIS A 9 0.91 6.82 -0.02
C HIS A 9 0.63 5.77 1.06
N GLU A 10 0.61 6.17 2.33
CA GLU A 10 0.43 5.25 3.45
C GLU A 10 -0.95 4.57 3.44
N VAL A 11 -2.00 5.34 3.14
CA VAL A 11 -3.37 4.81 3.00
C VAL A 11 -3.45 3.81 1.85
N GLY A 12 -2.71 4.04 0.77
CA GLY A 12 -2.58 3.09 -0.33
C GLY A 12 -2.11 1.72 0.17
N HIS A 13 -1.05 1.67 0.97
CA HIS A 13 -0.58 0.42 1.58
C HIS A 13 -1.60 -0.21 2.52
N VAL A 14 -2.16 0.58 3.44
CA VAL A 14 -3.11 0.13 4.47
C VAL A 14 -4.34 -0.53 3.84
N LEU A 15 -4.97 0.15 2.88
CA LEU A 15 -6.16 -0.40 2.24
C LEU A 15 -5.87 -1.74 1.57
N MET A 16 -4.75 -1.82 0.82
CA MET A 16 -4.39 -3.08 0.15
C MET A 16 -4.07 -4.18 1.15
N ALA A 17 -3.36 -3.86 2.23
CA ALA A 17 -3.00 -4.81 3.27
C ALA A 17 -4.26 -5.43 3.90
N VAL A 18 -5.23 -4.59 4.29
CA VAL A 18 -6.53 -5.05 4.80
C VAL A 18 -7.27 -5.88 3.74
N TYR A 19 -7.35 -5.39 2.50
CA TYR A 19 -8.06 -6.08 1.41
C TYR A 19 -7.48 -7.47 1.11
N VAL A 20 -6.16 -7.64 1.19
CA VAL A 20 -5.51 -8.94 0.96
C VAL A 20 -5.47 -9.82 2.21
N GLY A 21 -6.01 -9.37 3.35
CA GLY A 21 -6.11 -10.14 4.57
C GLY A 21 -4.85 -10.13 5.45
N ALA A 22 -4.00 -9.11 5.31
CA ALA A 22 -3.05 -8.77 6.35
C ALA A 22 -3.78 -8.02 7.49
N ARG A 23 -3.14 -7.96 8.65
CA ARG A 23 -3.58 -7.15 9.79
C ARG A 23 -2.83 -5.84 9.80
N VAL A 24 -3.53 -4.72 9.96
CA VAL A 24 -2.92 -3.39 10.10
C VAL A 24 -3.22 -2.87 11.51
N TYR A 25 -2.19 -2.64 12.30
CA TYR A 25 -2.35 -2.15 13.67
C TYR A 25 -2.46 -0.63 13.73
N SER A 26 -1.65 0.07 12.94
CA SER A 26 -1.65 1.51 12.89
C SER A 26 -1.06 2.04 11.58
N VAL A 27 -1.33 3.30 11.29
CA VAL A 27 -0.65 4.08 10.25
C VAL A 27 -0.44 5.51 10.72
N THR A 28 0.71 6.10 10.44
CA THR A 28 1.06 7.47 10.82
C THR A 28 1.75 8.22 9.70
N ILE A 29 1.54 9.54 9.64
CA ILE A 29 2.30 10.49 8.79
C ILE A 29 3.30 11.34 9.60
N ASP A 30 3.41 11.09 10.91
CA ASP A 30 4.40 11.72 11.80
C ASP A 30 5.12 10.63 12.62
N PRO A 31 5.96 9.80 11.98
CA PRO A 31 6.66 8.73 12.67
C PRO A 31 7.72 9.29 13.63
N ASP A 32 7.87 8.64 14.79
CA ASP A 32 8.91 8.98 15.75
C ASP A 32 10.31 8.97 15.10
N TRP A 33 11.10 10.01 15.39
CA TRP A 33 12.50 10.07 14.97
C TRP A 33 13.36 9.16 15.87
N ASP A 34 13.73 7.98 15.36
CA ASP A 34 14.39 6.91 16.11
C ASP A 34 15.85 6.64 15.68
N ASP A 35 16.59 7.70 15.30
CA ASP A 35 17.97 7.65 14.77
C ASP A 35 18.14 6.80 13.48
N GLY A 36 17.04 6.30 12.90
CA GLY A 36 16.99 5.54 11.65
C GLY A 36 16.99 6.41 10.37
N PRO A 37 16.84 5.80 9.18
CA PRO A 37 16.58 6.57 7.96
C PRO A 37 15.31 7.41 8.15
N GLU A 38 15.31 8.62 7.60
CA GLU A 38 14.15 9.51 7.66
C GLU A 38 12.93 8.83 7.02
N ARG A 39 11.86 8.69 7.81
CA ARG A 39 10.56 8.15 7.41
C ARG A 39 9.58 9.31 7.35
N TYR A 40 8.81 9.38 6.27
CA TYR A 40 7.77 10.39 6.11
C TYR A 40 6.41 9.89 6.62
N GLY A 41 6.22 8.57 6.66
CA GLY A 41 5.08 7.87 7.23
C GLY A 41 5.49 6.44 7.61
N ASP A 42 4.62 5.74 8.33
CA ASP A 42 4.82 4.34 8.68
C ASP A 42 3.49 3.62 8.87
N ALA A 43 3.44 2.33 8.50
CA ALA A 43 2.27 1.47 8.68
C ALA A 43 2.68 0.14 9.30
N GLU A 44 2.08 -0.20 10.45
CA GLU A 44 2.38 -1.44 11.16
C GLU A 44 1.54 -2.60 10.61
N ILE A 45 2.10 -3.35 9.66
CA ILE A 45 1.41 -4.44 8.95
C ILE A 45 1.95 -5.81 9.41
N ALA A 46 1.04 -6.70 9.82
CA ALA A 46 1.35 -8.08 10.19
C ALA A 46 0.66 -9.11 9.28
N TRP A 47 1.44 -10.08 8.82
CA TRP A 47 0.93 -11.22 8.05
C TRP A 47 0.55 -12.37 8.97
N PRO A 48 -0.70 -12.86 8.92
CA PRO A 48 -1.16 -13.95 9.80
C PRO A 48 -0.42 -15.25 9.50
N GLN A 49 0.17 -15.85 10.54
CA GLN A 49 0.98 -17.06 10.41
C GLN A 49 0.12 -18.29 10.03
N GLY A 50 0.62 -19.09 9.08
CA GLY A 50 -0.03 -20.33 8.66
C GLY A 50 -1.30 -20.16 7.83
N VAL A 51 -1.69 -18.92 7.50
CA VAL A 51 -2.87 -18.63 6.66
C VAL A 51 -2.51 -18.63 5.17
N PHE A 52 -1.33 -18.11 4.82
CA PHE A 52 -0.85 -18.05 3.44
C PHE A 52 0.34 -18.99 3.23
N ASP A 53 0.36 -19.66 2.08
CA ASP A 53 1.60 -20.29 1.61
C ASP A 53 2.59 -19.23 1.10
N ASP A 54 3.87 -19.60 0.97
CA ASP A 54 4.93 -18.66 0.59
C ASP A 54 4.63 -17.94 -0.72
N LYS A 55 4.06 -18.66 -1.69
CA LYS A 55 3.71 -18.11 -3.00
C LYS A 55 2.64 -17.02 -2.87
N THR A 56 1.56 -17.31 -2.16
CA THR A 56 0.44 -16.39 -1.92
C THR A 56 0.90 -15.19 -1.12
N LEU A 57 1.77 -15.39 -0.13
CA LEU A 57 2.36 -14.30 0.65
C LEU A 57 3.17 -13.37 -0.25
N CYS A 58 4.03 -13.89 -1.13
CA CYS A 58 4.76 -13.07 -2.10
C CYS A 58 3.82 -12.29 -3.02
N GLU A 59 2.78 -12.93 -3.55
CA GLU A 59 1.80 -12.26 -4.42
C GLU A 59 1.09 -11.10 -3.72
N LYS A 60 0.71 -11.29 -2.45
CA LYS A 60 0.04 -10.26 -1.64
C LYS A 60 0.99 -9.14 -1.22
N ALA A 61 2.22 -9.47 -0.82
CA ALA A 61 3.24 -8.50 -0.46
C ALA A 61 3.59 -7.57 -1.64
N ILE A 62 3.63 -8.10 -2.86
CA ILE A 62 3.81 -7.29 -4.08
C ILE A 62 2.67 -6.29 -4.26
N LEU A 63 1.43 -6.71 -4.04
CA LEU A 63 0.28 -5.81 -4.15
C LEU A 63 0.35 -4.69 -3.10
N VAL A 64 0.66 -5.04 -1.85
CA VAL A 64 0.79 -4.06 -0.75
C VAL A 64 1.89 -3.07 -1.07
N ALA A 65 3.10 -3.52 -1.43
CA ALA A 65 4.21 -2.63 -1.74
C ALA A 65 3.90 -1.68 -2.91
N LEU A 66 3.20 -2.14 -3.96
CA LEU A 66 2.87 -1.25 -5.09
C LEU A 66 1.73 -0.27 -4.79
N ALA A 67 1.00 -0.42 -3.69
CA ALA A 67 -0.25 0.29 -3.47
C ALA A 67 -0.09 1.76 -3.09
N GLY A 68 0.91 2.12 -2.28
CA GLY A 68 1.22 3.52 -1.97
C GLY A 68 1.58 4.33 -3.22
N PRO A 69 2.57 3.90 -4.02
CA PRO A 69 2.89 4.55 -5.29
C PRO A 69 1.69 4.69 -6.24
N VAL A 70 0.81 3.67 -6.30
CA VAL A 70 -0.40 3.73 -7.15
C VAL A 70 -1.43 4.74 -6.64
N ALA A 71 -1.64 4.84 -5.33
CA ALA A 71 -2.53 5.84 -4.76
C ALA A 71 -2.03 7.26 -5.07
N GLU A 72 -0.72 7.50 -4.93
CA GLU A 72 -0.10 8.76 -5.34
C GLU A 72 -0.27 9.07 -6.83
N MET A 73 -0.04 8.10 -7.72
CA MET A 73 -0.25 8.28 -9.17
C MET A 73 -1.68 8.71 -9.50
N ILE A 74 -2.68 8.16 -8.81
CA ILE A 74 -4.08 8.52 -9.03
C ILE A 74 -4.37 9.92 -8.48
N HIS A 75 -3.89 10.23 -7.27
CA HIS A 75 -4.11 11.53 -6.64
C HIS A 75 -3.48 12.68 -7.43
N THR A 76 -2.21 12.51 -7.83
CA THR A 76 -1.46 13.51 -8.60
C THR A 76 -1.91 13.61 -10.06
N GLY A 77 -2.48 12.53 -10.60
CA GLY A 77 -2.81 12.40 -12.03
C GLY A 77 -1.59 12.13 -12.91
N ASP A 78 -0.41 11.92 -12.33
CA ASP A 78 0.84 11.70 -13.06
C ASP A 78 1.15 10.19 -13.19
N PRO A 79 1.16 9.63 -14.42
CA PRO A 79 1.34 8.19 -14.63
C PRO A 79 2.83 7.81 -14.68
N PHE A 80 3.61 8.21 -13.68
CA PHE A 80 5.02 7.88 -13.62
C PHE A 80 5.23 6.38 -13.37
N HIS A 81 6.22 5.80 -14.05
CA HIS A 81 6.62 4.42 -13.75
C HIS A 81 7.25 4.38 -12.35
N PRO A 82 6.87 3.43 -11.47
CA PRO A 82 7.31 3.40 -10.07
C PRO A 82 8.83 3.53 -9.88
N ALA A 83 9.60 2.82 -10.70
CA ALA A 83 11.06 2.82 -10.66
C ALA A 83 11.74 4.15 -11.08
N LEU A 84 11.00 5.19 -11.46
CA LEU A 84 11.54 6.48 -11.90
C LEU A 84 11.37 7.59 -10.85
N VAL A 85 10.63 7.34 -9.77
CA VAL A 85 10.41 8.27 -8.66
C VAL A 85 11.28 7.80 -7.50
N ALA A 86 12.13 8.68 -6.97
CA ALA A 86 13.13 8.31 -5.98
C ALA A 86 12.46 7.89 -4.65
N GLU A 87 11.36 8.56 -4.33
CA GLU A 87 10.54 8.36 -3.14
C GLU A 87 9.94 6.95 -3.09
N TRP A 88 9.62 6.34 -4.24
CA TRP A 88 9.03 5.00 -4.35
C TRP A 88 10.06 3.87 -4.45
N SER A 89 11.35 4.18 -4.31
CA SER A 89 12.43 3.21 -4.52
C SER A 89 12.40 2.05 -3.51
N GLY A 90 12.01 2.34 -2.26
CA GLY A 90 11.84 1.33 -1.21
C GLY A 90 10.74 0.33 -1.55
N ASP A 91 9.55 0.82 -1.90
CA ASP A 91 8.41 -0.02 -2.30
C ASP A 91 8.70 -0.85 -3.53
N TRP A 92 9.33 -0.23 -4.53
CA TRP A 92 9.72 -0.93 -5.74
C TRP A 92 10.72 -2.05 -5.44
N GLN A 93 11.69 -1.82 -4.54
CA GLN A 93 12.63 -2.84 -4.12
C GLN A 93 11.92 -3.99 -3.39
N GLN A 94 11.01 -3.70 -2.47
CA GLN A 94 10.22 -4.71 -1.76
C GLN A 94 9.41 -5.57 -2.73
N ALA A 95 8.69 -4.93 -3.68
CA ALA A 95 7.95 -5.63 -4.72
C ALA A 95 8.88 -6.48 -5.61
N TRP A 96 10.05 -5.95 -5.97
CA TRP A 96 11.05 -6.65 -6.80
C TRP A 96 11.65 -7.88 -6.13
N GLU A 97 11.91 -7.80 -4.82
CA GLU A 97 12.42 -8.90 -4.02
C GLU A 97 11.36 -9.99 -3.82
N ALA A 98 10.13 -9.62 -3.46
CA ALA A 98 9.01 -10.55 -3.35
C ALA A 98 8.71 -11.25 -4.68
N ALA A 99 8.74 -10.51 -5.79
CA ALA A 99 8.54 -11.06 -7.12
C ALA A 99 9.68 -11.98 -7.59
N SER A 100 10.86 -11.95 -6.93
CA SER A 100 12.00 -12.78 -7.32
C SER A 100 11.77 -14.27 -7.17
N ALA A 101 10.99 -14.66 -6.16
CA ALA A 101 10.61 -16.04 -5.91
C ALA A 101 9.59 -16.55 -6.95
N LEU A 102 8.75 -15.65 -7.48
CA LEU A 102 7.69 -15.97 -8.44
C LEU A 102 8.18 -15.92 -9.89
N VAL A 103 8.97 -14.91 -10.22
CA VAL A 103 9.46 -14.60 -11.57
C VAL A 103 10.97 -14.33 -11.51
N PRO A 104 11.82 -15.37 -11.58
CA PRO A 104 13.26 -15.23 -11.41
C PRO A 104 13.93 -14.38 -12.49
N GLN A 105 13.45 -14.47 -13.74
CA GLN A 105 14.03 -13.74 -14.87
C GLN A 105 13.71 -12.24 -14.78
N ARG A 106 14.75 -11.38 -14.73
CA ARG A 106 14.61 -9.94 -14.51
C ARG A 106 13.65 -9.24 -15.47
N GLN A 107 13.74 -9.52 -16.77
CA GLN A 107 12.88 -8.87 -17.77
C GLN A 107 11.40 -9.26 -17.60
N ALA A 108 11.13 -10.55 -17.38
CA ALA A 108 9.77 -11.03 -17.11
C ALA A 108 9.24 -10.49 -15.78
N ARG A 109 10.11 -10.31 -14.78
CA ARG A 109 9.75 -9.73 -13.47
C ARG A 109 9.32 -8.28 -13.60
N MET A 110 10.06 -7.48 -14.39
CA MET A 110 9.68 -6.10 -14.70
C MET A 110 8.26 -6.05 -15.31
N GLN A 111 8.03 -6.82 -16.37
CA GLN A 111 6.72 -6.89 -17.03
C GLN A 111 5.60 -7.35 -16.08
N TYR A 112 5.90 -8.31 -15.20
CA TYR A 112 4.96 -8.78 -14.19
C TYR A 112 4.58 -7.67 -13.21
N LEU A 113 5.55 -6.92 -12.68
CA LEU A 113 5.30 -5.82 -11.76
C LEU A 113 4.56 -4.67 -12.45
N GLU A 114 4.94 -4.28 -13.67
CA GLU A 114 4.20 -3.29 -14.47
C GLU A 114 2.73 -3.70 -14.64
N GLN A 115 2.47 -4.97 -14.94
CA GLN A 115 1.10 -5.47 -15.07
C GLN A 115 0.34 -5.44 -13.74
N LYS A 116 1.00 -5.72 -12.61
CA LYS A 116 0.40 -5.60 -11.28
C LYS A 116 0.08 -4.14 -10.94
N THR A 117 0.98 -3.21 -11.20
CA THR A 117 0.77 -1.77 -11.02
C THR A 117 -0.44 -1.30 -11.82
N LEU A 118 -0.55 -1.68 -13.10
CA LEU A 118 -1.70 -1.31 -13.93
C LEU A 118 -3.02 -1.90 -13.43
N SER A 119 -3.00 -3.16 -12.98
CA SER A 119 -4.20 -3.81 -12.42
C SER A 119 -4.65 -3.13 -11.13
N LEU A 120 -3.69 -2.75 -10.28
CA LEU A 120 -3.94 -2.05 -9.04
C LEU A 120 -4.45 -0.62 -9.28
N TYR A 121 -3.88 0.09 -10.25
CA TYR A 121 -4.35 1.40 -10.67
C TYR A 121 -5.81 1.36 -11.13
N GLN A 122 -6.19 0.33 -11.90
CA GLN A 122 -7.59 0.12 -12.31
C GLN A 122 -8.51 -0.21 -11.13
N LEU A 123 -8.02 -0.97 -10.15
CA LEU A 123 -8.77 -1.31 -8.93
C LEU A 123 -9.05 -0.06 -8.09
N TYR A 124 -8.02 0.73 -7.79
CA TYR A 124 -8.13 1.90 -6.91
C TYR A 124 -8.97 3.02 -7.50
N ARG A 125 -9.11 3.08 -8.82
CA ARG A 125 -10.01 4.03 -9.48
C ARG A 125 -11.48 3.65 -9.47
N GLN A 126 -11.85 2.48 -8.94
CA GLN A 126 -13.25 2.13 -8.73
C GLN A 126 -13.81 2.99 -7.59
N ASP A 127 -15.04 3.49 -7.76
CA ASP A 127 -15.64 4.52 -6.88
C ASP A 127 -15.57 4.16 -5.39
N ASN A 128 -15.82 2.91 -5.02
CA ASN A 128 -15.78 2.46 -3.64
C ASN A 128 -14.36 2.39 -3.05
N TYR A 129 -13.37 1.98 -3.84
CA TYR A 129 -11.97 1.96 -3.40
C TYR A 129 -11.44 3.38 -3.25
N TRP A 130 -11.73 4.25 -4.21
CA TRP A 130 -11.26 5.63 -4.14
C TRP A 130 -11.95 6.42 -3.02
N ALA A 131 -13.24 6.16 -2.76
CA ALA A 131 -13.94 6.75 -1.63
C ALA A 131 -13.34 6.32 -0.28
N ALA A 132 -13.02 5.02 -0.13
CA ALA A 132 -12.36 4.51 1.07
C ALA A 132 -10.97 5.15 1.29
N ILE A 133 -10.18 5.31 0.22
CA ILE A 133 -8.88 5.99 0.28
C ILE A 133 -9.08 7.44 0.71
N GLY A 134 -10.00 8.16 0.08
CA GLY A 134 -10.27 9.56 0.41
C GLY A 134 -10.66 9.75 1.88
N GLU A 135 -11.56 8.92 2.39
CA GLU A 135 -11.97 9.00 3.80
C GLU A 135 -10.83 8.65 4.75
N LEU A 136 -10.04 7.61 4.48
CA LEU A 136 -8.87 7.28 5.30
C LEU A 136 -7.81 8.39 5.28
N VAL A 137 -7.59 9.04 4.13
CA VAL A 137 -6.67 10.19 4.03
C VAL A 137 -7.17 11.36 4.85
N ASP A 138 -8.46 11.70 4.76
CA ASP A 138 -9.06 12.78 5.55
C ASP A 138 -8.90 12.51 7.06
N GLN A 139 -9.14 11.26 7.48
CA GLN A 139 -8.94 10.83 8.87
C GLN A 139 -7.47 10.91 9.28
N LEU A 140 -6.55 10.43 8.45
CA LEU A 140 -5.12 10.40 8.76
C LEU A 140 -4.54 11.81 8.84
N LEU A 141 -4.94 12.72 7.96
CA LEU A 141 -4.55 14.14 8.04
C LEU A 141 -5.14 14.85 9.26
N ALA A 142 -6.32 14.45 9.72
CA ALA A 142 -6.96 15.02 10.90
C ALA A 142 -6.38 14.52 12.22
N HIS A 143 -5.89 13.28 12.25
CA HIS A 143 -5.46 12.60 13.47
C HIS A 143 -3.96 12.32 13.54
N GLU A 144 -3.21 12.53 12.45
CA GLU A 144 -1.78 12.22 12.24
C GLU A 144 -1.44 10.73 12.34
N THR A 145 -2.16 9.98 13.17
CA THR A 145 -2.08 8.53 13.33
C THR A 145 -3.47 7.92 13.39
N LEU A 146 -3.69 6.82 12.68
CA LEU A 146 -4.90 6.00 12.78
C LEU A 146 -4.57 4.64 13.40
N GLU A 147 -5.40 4.23 14.36
CA GLU A 147 -5.35 2.92 15.00
C GLU A 147 -6.25 1.91 14.27
N GLU A 148 -6.01 0.62 14.52
CA GLU A 148 -6.69 -0.52 13.90
C GLU A 148 -8.21 -0.32 13.78
N GLU A 149 -8.91 -0.01 14.87
CA GLU A 149 -10.38 0.12 14.86
C GLU A 149 -10.85 1.15 13.82
N MET A 150 -10.24 2.34 13.77
CA MET A 150 -10.61 3.40 12.83
C MET A 150 -10.34 2.99 11.39
N ILE A 151 -9.23 2.28 11.15
CA ILE A 151 -8.86 1.78 9.82
C ILE A 151 -9.93 0.80 9.31
N TYR A 152 -10.28 -0.20 10.11
CA TYR A 152 -11.20 -1.25 9.70
C TYR A 152 -12.65 -0.76 9.59
N ASP A 153 -13.09 0.12 10.50
CA ASP A 153 -14.42 0.73 10.43
C ASP A 153 -14.59 1.57 9.15
N THR A 154 -13.58 2.35 8.79
CA THR A 154 -13.58 3.15 7.57
C THR A 154 -13.62 2.25 6.33
N ILE A 155 -12.73 1.27 6.22
CA ILE A 155 -12.67 0.38 5.04
C ILE A 155 -13.95 -0.43 4.88
N SER A 156 -14.48 -0.99 5.97
CA SER A 156 -15.69 -1.83 5.94
C SER A 156 -16.94 -1.09 5.52
N SER A 157 -16.96 0.25 5.64
CA SER A 157 -18.07 1.09 5.17
C SER A 157 -18.16 1.16 3.64
N TRP A 158 -17.07 0.85 2.92
CA TRP A 158 -16.97 1.00 1.47
C TRP A 158 -16.69 -0.31 0.73
N ILE A 159 -15.93 -1.22 1.34
CA ILE A 159 -15.41 -2.42 0.69
C ILE A 159 -15.75 -3.64 1.55
N SER A 160 -16.35 -4.65 0.93
CA SER A 160 -16.53 -5.94 1.58
C SER A 160 -15.19 -6.62 1.80
N ILE A 161 -14.75 -6.67 3.06
CA ILE A 161 -13.57 -7.43 3.48
C ILE A 161 -14.02 -8.88 3.73
N ASN A 162 -13.59 -9.81 2.88
CA ASN A 162 -13.87 -11.23 3.09
C ASN A 162 -12.89 -11.79 4.13
N GLY A 163 -13.35 -12.05 5.35
CA GLY A 163 -12.57 -12.83 6.33
C GLY A 163 -12.49 -12.30 7.76
N GLN A 164 -13.56 -11.69 8.30
CA GLN A 164 -13.80 -11.70 9.75
C GLN A 164 -14.72 -12.85 10.12
#